data_AF-A0A2U3K5S8-F1
#
_entry.id   AF-A0A2U3K5S8-F1
#
_cell.length_a   1.000
_cell.length_b   1.000
_cell.length_c   1.000
_cell.angle_alpha   90.00
_cell.angle_beta   90.00
_cell.angle_gamma   90.00
#
_symmetry.space_group_name_H-M   'P 1'
#
loop_
_entity.id
_entity.type
_entity.pdbx_description
1 polymer ?
#
loop_
_entity_poly.entity_id
_entity_poly.type
_entity_poly.pdbx_seq_one_letter_code
_entity_poly.pdbx_strand_id
1 'polypeptide(L)'
;MWRAASSLELLPIGTKTELGEALVKRVRTGDYKESELWCLSRLGARKLFYGPINLVVPPVTVTRWVEALLKISSAGDALAAMARRTEDPTRDLPAQTHEAVKSRLQSMPHADRLLAVLEGEEEDDRTLGRIFGEELPSGLVLVVE
;
A
#
# COMPACT_ATOMS: atom_id res chain seq x y z
N MET A 1 15.51 -8.61 2.77
CA MET A 1 15.54 -8.55 1.29
C MET A 1 14.29 -7.87 0.73
N TRP A 2 13.07 -8.36 1.02
CA TRP A 2 11.82 -7.79 0.48
C TRP A 2 11.64 -6.29 0.69
N ARG A 3 11.93 -5.78 1.91
CA ARG A 3 11.78 -4.36 2.21
C ARG A 3 12.66 -3.48 1.33
N ALA A 4 13.94 -3.84 1.18
CA ALA A 4 14.87 -3.12 0.32
C ALA A 4 14.37 -3.08 -1.14
N ALA A 5 13.98 -4.24 -1.70
CA ALA A 5 13.48 -4.31 -3.07
C ALA A 5 12.18 -3.49 -3.26
N SER A 6 11.27 -3.52 -2.28
CA SER A 6 9.99 -2.81 -2.35
C SER A 6 10.13 -1.29 -2.19
N SER A 7 11.25 -0.81 -1.63
CA SER A 7 11.56 0.61 -1.56
C SER A 7 12.06 1.21 -2.88
N LEU A 8 12.47 0.37 -3.84
CA LEU A 8 13.06 0.84 -5.11
C LEU A 8 11.97 1.18 -6.14
N GLU A 9 11.50 2.43 -6.11
CA GLU A 9 10.42 2.88 -7.01
C GLU A 9 10.83 2.94 -8.50
N LEU A 10 12.13 2.97 -8.78
CA LEU A 10 12.66 3.00 -10.16
C LEU A 10 12.80 1.61 -10.80
N LEU A 11 12.40 0.54 -10.10
CA LEU A 11 12.40 -0.80 -10.69
C LEU A 11 11.46 -0.87 -11.91
N PRO A 12 11.82 -1.63 -12.96
CA PRO A 12 10.91 -1.93 -14.06
C PRO A 12 9.59 -2.52 -13.55
N ILE A 13 8.48 -2.17 -14.21
CA ILE A 13 7.14 -2.64 -13.84
C ILE A 13 7.06 -4.17 -13.78
N GLY A 14 7.71 -4.86 -14.73
CA GLY A 14 7.79 -6.33 -14.74
C GLY A 14 8.39 -6.87 -13.45
N THR A 15 9.52 -6.32 -13.01
CA THR A 15 10.18 -6.70 -11.74
C THR A 15 9.29 -6.40 -10.53
N LYS A 16 8.64 -5.24 -10.46
CA LYS A 16 7.69 -4.95 -9.38
C LYS A 16 6.53 -5.94 -9.34
N THR A 17 6.03 -6.31 -10.52
CA THR A 17 4.95 -7.29 -10.67
C THR A 17 5.38 -8.66 -10.17
N GLU A 18 6.54 -9.15 -10.57
CA GLU A 18 7.09 -10.44 -10.11
C GLU A 18 7.27 -10.49 -8.58
N LEU A 19 7.83 -9.42 -7.99
CA LEU A 19 7.98 -9.30 -6.54
C LEU A 19 6.62 -9.31 -5.82
N GLY A 20 5.65 -8.55 -6.34
CA GLY A 20 4.30 -8.49 -5.79
C GLY A 20 3.56 -9.82 -5.89
N GLU A 21 3.63 -10.52 -7.02
CA GLU A 21 3.03 -11.85 -7.19
C GLU A 21 3.65 -12.89 -6.23
N ALA A 22 4.97 -12.84 -6.02
CA ALA A 22 5.64 -13.69 -5.04
C ALA A 22 5.14 -13.42 -3.61
N LEU A 23 4.98 -12.15 -3.23
CA LEU A 23 4.45 -11.75 -1.93
C LEU A 23 2.96 -12.13 -1.76
N VAL A 24 2.13 -11.92 -2.78
CA VAL A 24 0.71 -12.31 -2.75
C VAL A 24 0.56 -13.83 -2.63
N LYS A 25 1.41 -14.61 -3.30
CA LYS A 25 1.41 -16.07 -3.15
C LYS A 25 1.64 -16.48 -1.69
N ARG A 26 2.61 -15.86 -1.02
CA ARG A 26 2.89 -16.09 0.41
C ARG A 26 1.71 -15.70 1.31
N VAL A 27 1.09 -14.56 1.02
CA VAL A 27 -0.10 -14.10 1.75
C VAL A 27 -1.25 -15.12 1.62
N ARG A 28 -1.50 -15.63 0.41
CA ARG A 28 -2.55 -16.63 0.15
C ARG A 28 -2.31 -17.95 0.89
N THR A 29 -1.06 -18.33 1.12
CA THR A 29 -0.71 -19.55 1.87
C THR A 29 -0.60 -19.32 3.38
N GLY A 30 -0.81 -18.09 3.85
CA GLY A 30 -0.63 -17.73 5.28
C GLY A 30 0.83 -17.64 5.74
N ASP A 31 1.81 -17.74 4.84
CA ASP A 31 3.24 -17.67 5.15
C ASP A 31 3.79 -16.24 4.96
N TYR A 32 3.20 -15.29 5.68
CA TYR A 32 3.57 -13.87 5.62
C TYR A 32 3.70 -13.25 7.00
N LYS A 33 4.49 -12.18 7.09
CA LYS A 33 4.52 -11.29 8.25
C LYS A 33 3.96 -9.93 7.82
N GLU A 34 3.76 -9.03 8.77
CA GLU A 34 3.31 -7.67 8.47
C GLU A 34 4.27 -6.93 7.54
N SER A 35 5.56 -7.28 7.56
CA SER A 35 6.55 -6.75 6.62
C SER A 35 6.20 -7.01 5.16
N GLU A 36 5.60 -8.15 4.83
CA GLU A 36 5.19 -8.50 3.47
C GLU A 36 3.96 -7.69 3.04
N LEU A 37 3.03 -7.38 3.96
CA LEU A 37 1.92 -6.47 3.70
C LEU A 37 2.43 -5.04 3.43
N TRP A 38 3.42 -4.59 4.21
CA TRP A 38 4.11 -3.34 3.95
C TRP A 38 4.83 -3.35 2.59
N CYS A 39 5.47 -4.45 2.21
CA CYS A 39 6.10 -4.54 0.88
C CYS A 39 5.06 -4.43 -0.25
N LEU A 40 3.89 -5.06 -0.09
CA LEU A 40 2.79 -4.95 -1.04
C LEU A 40 2.22 -3.53 -1.11
N SER A 41 2.12 -2.81 0.02
CA SER A 41 1.68 -1.41 0.03
C SER A 41 2.61 -0.55 -0.82
N ARG A 42 3.93 -0.77 -0.73
CA ARG A 42 4.94 -0.04 -1.50
C ARG A 42 4.92 -0.38 -2.99
N LEU A 43 4.91 -1.68 -3.32
CA LEU A 43 4.94 -2.14 -4.72
C LEU A 43 3.64 -1.80 -5.48
N GLY A 44 2.50 -1.88 -4.79
CA GLY A 44 1.18 -1.63 -5.36
C GLY A 44 0.69 -0.19 -5.22
N ALA A 45 1.45 0.72 -4.61
CA ALA A 45 1.05 2.11 -4.38
C ALA A 45 0.60 2.81 -5.68
N ARG A 46 -0.49 3.57 -5.60
CA ARG A 46 -1.02 4.37 -6.72
C ARG A 46 -0.33 5.75 -6.87
N LYS A 47 0.22 6.25 -5.77
CA LYS A 47 1.09 7.45 -5.71
C LYS A 47 2.49 7.00 -5.28
N LEU A 48 3.47 7.19 -6.15
CA LEU A 48 4.89 6.99 -5.86
C LEU A 48 5.45 8.27 -5.22
N PHE A 49 6.52 8.15 -4.44
CA PHE A 49 7.14 9.29 -3.76
C PHE A 49 8.14 10.01 -4.66
N TYR A 50 8.97 9.25 -5.36
CA TYR A 50 10.07 9.73 -6.19
C TYR A 50 10.05 9.13 -7.59
N GLY A 51 9.38 7.98 -7.76
CA GLY A 51 9.25 7.31 -9.04
C GLY A 51 8.28 8.05 -9.97
N PRO A 52 8.55 8.07 -11.28
CA PRO A 52 7.62 8.65 -12.24
C PRO A 52 6.35 7.80 -12.34
N ILE A 53 5.25 8.46 -12.66
CA ILE A 53 3.89 7.91 -12.71
C ILE A 53 3.76 6.64 -13.58
N ASN A 54 4.56 6.54 -14.65
CA ASN A 54 4.57 5.41 -15.57
C ASN A 54 5.20 4.14 -14.98
N LEU A 55 5.76 4.18 -13.76
CA LEU A 55 6.27 3.00 -13.05
C LEU A 55 5.29 2.45 -12.00
N VAL A 56 4.07 2.98 -11.96
CA VAL A 56 2.97 2.41 -11.16
C VAL A 56 2.54 1.08 -11.79
N VAL A 57 2.39 0.04 -10.96
CA VAL A 57 1.94 -1.28 -11.42
C VAL A 57 0.50 -1.18 -11.96
N PRO A 58 0.18 -1.79 -13.12
CA PRO A 58 -1.15 -1.67 -13.74
C PRO A 58 -2.31 -2.00 -12.78
N PRO A 59 -3.44 -1.29 -12.87
CA PRO A 59 -4.57 -1.45 -11.95
C PRO A 59 -5.11 -2.88 -11.96
N VAL A 60 -5.20 -3.54 -13.13
CA VAL A 60 -5.66 -4.94 -13.23
C VAL A 60 -4.81 -5.91 -12.39
N THR A 61 -3.50 -5.65 -12.29
CA THR A 61 -2.60 -6.46 -11.46
C THR A 61 -2.86 -6.21 -9.99
N VAL A 62 -2.93 -4.94 -9.58
CA VAL A 62 -3.11 -4.56 -8.19
C VAL A 62 -4.50 -4.89 -7.66
N THR A 63 -5.54 -4.86 -8.49
CA THR A 63 -6.88 -5.38 -8.13
C THR A 63 -6.80 -6.82 -7.61
N ARG A 64 -6.08 -7.71 -8.31
CA ARG A 64 -5.92 -9.12 -7.89
C ARG A 64 -5.15 -9.26 -6.57
N TRP A 65 -4.23 -8.33 -6.29
CA TRP A 65 -3.47 -8.30 -5.04
C TRP A 65 -4.35 -7.81 -3.89
N VAL A 66 -5.09 -6.71 -4.10
CA VAL A 66 -6.07 -6.16 -3.15
C VAL A 66 -7.11 -7.22 -2.75
N GLU A 67 -7.67 -7.95 -3.72
CA GLU A 67 -8.63 -9.03 -3.45
C GLU A 67 -8.08 -10.11 -2.52
N ALA A 68 -6.79 -10.44 -2.64
CA ALA A 68 -6.14 -11.41 -1.76
C ALA A 68 -5.96 -10.89 -0.32
N LEU A 69 -5.96 -9.56 -0.13
CA LEU A 69 -5.72 -8.90 1.15
C LEU A 69 -7.01 -8.49 1.88
N LEU A 70 -8.17 -8.41 1.20
CA LEU A 70 -9.43 -7.91 1.77
C LEU A 70 -9.83 -8.59 3.09
N LYS A 71 -9.54 -9.88 3.26
CA LYS A 71 -9.92 -10.65 4.46
C LYS A 71 -8.91 -10.54 5.61
N ILE A 72 -7.78 -9.88 5.42
CA ILE A 72 -6.71 -9.78 6.41
C ILE A 72 -6.98 -8.57 7.30
N SER A 73 -6.91 -8.76 8.62
CA SER A 73 -7.20 -7.71 9.61
C SER A 73 -6.12 -6.63 9.68
N SER A 74 -4.85 -7.01 9.52
CA SER A 74 -3.70 -6.10 9.56
C SER A 74 -3.36 -5.45 8.21
N ALA A 75 -4.17 -5.66 7.17
CA ALA A 75 -3.88 -5.18 5.81
C ALA A 75 -4.39 -3.75 5.52
N GLY A 76 -4.88 -3.01 6.52
CA GLY A 76 -5.50 -1.69 6.33
C GLY A 76 -4.63 -0.70 5.54
N ASP A 77 -3.40 -0.47 5.98
CA ASP A 77 -2.47 0.45 5.30
C ASP A 77 -2.13 0.00 3.87
N ALA A 78 -1.97 -1.31 3.66
CA ALA A 78 -1.70 -1.86 2.33
C ALA A 78 -2.88 -1.67 1.38
N LEU A 79 -4.09 -1.96 1.84
CA LEU A 79 -5.33 -1.76 1.08
C LEU A 79 -5.52 -0.28 0.74
N ALA A 80 -5.35 0.63 1.70
CA ALA A 80 -5.50 2.06 1.49
C ALA A 80 -4.48 2.60 0.46
N ALA A 81 -3.20 2.23 0.56
CA ALA A 81 -2.17 2.69 -0.37
C ALA A 81 -2.33 2.14 -1.79
N MET A 82 -2.73 0.87 -1.92
CA MET A 82 -2.91 0.20 -3.22
C MET A 82 -4.20 0.60 -3.95
N ALA A 83 -5.22 1.07 -3.20
CA ALA A 83 -6.47 1.55 -3.76
C ALA A 83 -6.61 3.08 -3.70
N ARG A 84 -5.56 3.81 -3.25
CA ARG A 84 -5.56 5.27 -3.15
C ARG A 84 -6.00 5.91 -4.45
N ARG A 85 -7.00 6.79 -4.37
CA ARG A 85 -7.51 7.58 -5.47
C ARG A 85 -6.48 8.60 -5.92
N THR A 86 -6.34 8.77 -7.23
CA THR A 86 -5.36 9.67 -7.83
C THR A 86 -5.94 10.61 -8.88
N GLU A 87 -7.24 10.53 -9.15
CA GLU A 87 -7.95 11.24 -10.22
C GLU A 87 -7.35 10.94 -11.61
N ASP A 88 -6.78 9.74 -11.77
CA ASP A 88 -6.16 9.26 -13.00
C ASP A 88 -6.63 7.83 -13.30
N PRO A 89 -7.54 7.65 -14.27
CA PRO A 89 -8.10 6.35 -14.64
C PRO A 89 -7.06 5.31 -15.06
N THR A 90 -5.86 5.72 -15.46
CA THR A 90 -4.78 4.79 -15.86
C THR A 90 -4.11 4.12 -14.66
N ARG A 91 -4.28 4.69 -13.46
CA ARG A 91 -3.70 4.19 -12.22
C ARG A 91 -4.74 3.67 -11.25
N ASP A 92 -5.88 4.35 -11.19
CA ASP A 92 -6.94 4.08 -10.22
C ASP A 92 -7.55 2.70 -10.45
N LEU A 93 -7.92 2.04 -9.35
CA LEU A 93 -8.58 0.74 -9.43
C LEU A 93 -10.03 0.90 -9.90
N PRO A 94 -10.64 -0.16 -10.48
CA PRO A 94 -12.06 -0.13 -10.82
C PRO A 94 -12.93 0.28 -9.63
N ALA A 95 -13.98 1.07 -9.89
CA ALA A 95 -14.86 1.59 -8.84
C ALA A 95 -15.40 0.50 -7.90
N GLN A 96 -15.75 -0.67 -8.43
CA GLN A 96 -16.19 -1.80 -7.61
C GLN A 96 -15.12 -2.28 -6.61
N THR A 97 -13.86 -2.37 -7.04
CA THR A 97 -12.74 -2.73 -6.17
C THR A 97 -12.49 -1.64 -5.13
N HIS A 98 -12.56 -0.38 -5.54
CA HIS A 98 -12.39 0.77 -4.62
C HIS A 98 -13.46 0.76 -3.51
N GLU A 99 -14.73 0.56 -3.86
CA GLU A 99 -15.83 0.48 -2.88
C GLU A 99 -15.69 -0.71 -1.93
N ALA A 100 -15.23 -1.86 -2.43
CA ALA A 100 -14.96 -3.03 -1.57
C ALA A 100 -13.84 -2.73 -0.55
N VAL A 101 -12.78 -2.03 -0.97
CA VAL A 101 -11.73 -1.56 -0.06
C VAL A 101 -12.28 -0.56 0.94
N LYS A 102 -13.03 0.44 0.48
CA LYS A 102 -13.65 1.47 1.33
C LYS A 102 -14.49 0.85 2.45
N SER A 103 -15.40 -0.05 2.09
CA SER A 103 -16.23 -0.79 3.05
C SER A 103 -15.40 -1.59 4.04
N ARG A 104 -14.30 -2.20 3.57
CA ARG A 104 -13.39 -2.95 4.44
C ARG A 104 -12.64 -2.04 5.43
N LEU A 105 -12.14 -0.89 4.98
CA LEU A 105 -11.41 0.06 5.84
C LEU A 105 -12.31 0.68 6.90
N GLN A 106 -13.59 0.94 6.60
CA GLN A 106 -14.58 1.43 7.58
C GLN A 106 -14.76 0.49 8.78
N SER A 107 -14.55 -0.81 8.60
CA SER A 107 -14.67 -1.80 9.69
C SER A 107 -13.37 -2.00 10.48
N MET A 108 -12.30 -1.26 10.17
CA MET A 108 -10.97 -1.44 10.78
C MET A 108 -10.69 -0.36 11.85
N PRO A 109 -9.78 -0.64 12.80
CA PRO A 109 -9.24 0.40 13.67
C PRO A 109 -8.62 1.54 12.85
N HIS A 110 -8.74 2.77 13.34
CA HIS A 110 -8.23 3.97 12.67
C HIS A 110 -8.83 4.19 11.26
N ALA A 111 -10.11 3.83 11.07
CA ALA A 111 -10.82 3.95 9.79
C ALA A 111 -10.68 5.35 9.16
N ASP A 112 -10.86 6.43 9.92
CA ASP A 112 -10.78 7.81 9.41
C ASP A 112 -9.44 8.08 8.71
N ARG A 113 -8.33 7.63 9.31
CA ARG A 113 -6.99 7.75 8.72
C ARG A 113 -6.88 6.91 7.45
N LEU A 114 -7.29 5.64 7.52
CA LEU A 114 -7.21 4.73 6.38
C LEU A 114 -8.04 5.25 5.18
N LEU A 115 -9.19 5.86 5.46
CA LEU A 115 -10.04 6.49 4.46
C LEU A 115 -9.42 7.78 3.90
N ALA A 116 -8.75 8.59 4.71
CA ALA A 116 -8.00 9.74 4.23
C ALA A 116 -6.86 9.32 3.26
N VAL A 117 -6.13 8.24 3.56
CA VAL A 117 -5.16 7.66 2.61
C VAL A 117 -5.86 7.19 1.34
N LEU A 118 -6.99 6.48 1.46
CA LEU A 118 -7.75 5.94 0.34
C LEU A 118 -8.24 7.05 -0.61
N GLU A 119 -8.81 8.13 -0.07
CA GLU A 119 -9.33 9.25 -0.89
C GLU A 119 -8.19 10.18 -1.37
N GLY A 120 -6.96 9.92 -0.95
CA GLY A 120 -5.78 10.67 -1.37
C GLY A 120 -5.56 12.00 -0.66
N GLU A 121 -6.22 12.19 0.48
CA GLU A 121 -6.22 13.41 1.31
C GLU A 121 -5.02 13.48 2.28
N GLU A 122 -4.38 12.35 2.59
CA GLU A 122 -3.23 12.32 3.51
C GLU A 122 -1.90 12.67 2.79
N GLU A 123 -1.23 13.74 3.25
CA GLU A 123 0.07 14.25 2.79
C GLU A 123 1.04 14.63 3.95
N ASP A 124 0.89 14.08 5.16
CA ASP A 124 1.70 14.50 6.32
C ASP A 124 3.02 13.71 6.50
N ASP A 125 4.03 14.33 7.11
CA ASP A 125 5.34 13.74 7.42
C ASP A 125 5.22 12.51 8.35
N ARG A 126 4.15 12.43 9.15
CA ARG A 126 3.84 11.25 9.98
C ARG A 126 3.40 10.04 9.16
N THR A 127 2.87 10.27 7.97
CA THR A 127 2.52 9.26 6.98
C THR A 127 3.80 8.73 6.33
N LEU A 128 4.79 9.60 6.08
CA LEU A 128 6.10 9.21 5.56
C LEU A 128 6.84 8.26 6.52
N GLY A 129 6.93 8.59 7.82
CA GLY A 129 7.61 7.71 8.80
C GLY A 129 7.03 6.30 8.85
N ARG A 130 5.71 6.16 8.81
CA ARG A 130 5.03 4.85 8.75
C ARG A 130 5.23 4.14 7.42
N ILE A 131 5.15 4.87 6.30
CA ILE A 131 5.30 4.30 4.96
C ILE A 131 6.75 3.88 4.67
N PHE A 132 7.76 4.57 5.19
CA PHE A 132 9.16 4.13 5.11
C PHE A 132 9.49 3.06 6.16
N GLY A 133 8.60 2.88 7.15
CA GLY A 133 8.83 2.03 8.31
C GLY A 133 10.02 2.51 9.14
N GLU A 134 10.15 3.84 9.20
CA GLU A 134 10.97 4.66 10.08
C GLU A 134 10.13 5.18 11.25
N GLU A 135 9.08 4.46 11.61
CA GLU A 135 8.26 4.80 12.77
C GLU A 135 9.14 4.75 14.02
N LEU A 136 9.04 5.80 14.84
CA LEU A 136 9.84 5.92 16.05
C LEU A 136 9.56 4.71 16.96
N PRO A 137 10.61 3.96 17.35
CA PRO A 137 10.48 2.91 18.35
C PRO A 137 9.77 3.41 19.61
N SER A 138 9.03 2.52 20.27
CA SER A 138 8.39 2.81 21.55
C SER A 138 9.40 3.41 22.53
N GLY A 139 9.14 4.63 23.01
CA GLY A 139 9.99 5.35 23.97
C GLY A 139 10.78 6.53 23.39
N LEU A 140 10.71 6.78 22.08
CA LEU A 140 11.33 7.95 21.45
C LEU A 140 10.27 9.00 21.08
N VAL A 141 10.57 10.27 21.36
CA VAL A 141 9.70 11.42 21.09
C VAL A 141 10.48 12.41 20.22
N LEU A 142 9.91 12.81 19.08
CA LEU A 142 10.43 13.92 18.29
C LEU A 142 10.24 15.21 19.09
N VAL A 143 11.35 15.85 19.44
CA VAL A 143 11.34 17.22 19.98
C VAL A 143 11.34 18.14 18.77
N VAL A 144 10.25 18.87 18.57
CA VAL A 144 10.18 19.95 17.59
C VAL A 144 10.56 21.23 18.35
N GLU A 145 11.62 21.91 17.90
CA GLU A 145 11.94 23.28 18.37
C GLU A 145 10.95 24.30 17.82
#